data_AF-A0A0F9AB58-F1
#
_entry.id   AF-A0A0F9AB58-F1
#
_cell.length_a   1.000
_cell.length_b   1.000
_cell.length_c   1.000
_cell.angle_alpha   90.00
_cell.angle_beta   90.00
_cell.angle_gamma   90.00
#
_symmetry.space_group_name_H-M   'P 1'
#
loop_
_entity.id
_entity.type
_entity.pdbx_description
1 polymer ?
#
loop_
_entity_poly.entity_id
_entity_poly.type
_entity_poly.pdbx_seq_one_letter_code
_entity_poly.pdbx_strand_id
1 'polypeptide(L)'
;MYINSVRVAVKAHTFEGIKDFGFLFEFREGLNVLTGDNSSGKSTVLSCIYYCLGLEQLIGSKGVNALSPALHQALMANGYTCN
;
A
#
# COMPACT_ATOMS: atom_id res chain seq x y z
N MET A 1 1.72 10.20 19.35
CA MET A 1 1.92 8.96 18.56
C MET A 1 2.91 9.28 17.46
N TYR A 2 3.93 8.43 17.27
CA TYR A 2 4.97 8.62 16.26
C TYR A 2 4.98 7.41 15.32
N ILE A 3 4.96 7.66 14.01
CA ILE A 3 5.00 6.61 12.98
C ILE A 3 6.38 6.68 12.33
N ASN A 4 7.20 5.65 12.51
CA ASN A 4 8.54 5.58 11.91
C ASN A 4 8.46 5.27 10.42
N SER A 5 7.64 4.29 10.06
CA SER A 5 7.54 3.78 8.70
C SER A 5 6.26 2.99 8.49
N VAL A 6 5.84 2.88 7.24
CA VAL A 6 4.86 1.87 6.80
C VAL A 6 5.51 0.99 5.74
N ARG A 7 5.37 -0.32 5.90
CA ARG A 7 5.92 -1.32 4.97
C ARG A 7 4.79 -2.18 4.43
N VAL A 8 4.80 -2.36 3.12
CA VAL A 8 3.93 -3.29 2.41
C VAL A 8 4.81 -4.33 1.75
N ALA A 9 4.44 -5.60 1.89
CA ALA A 9 5.08 -6.73 1.21
C ALA A 9 3.98 -7.67 0.69
N VAL A 10 3.99 -7.94 -0.60
CA VAL A 10 3.04 -8.82 -1.30
C VAL A 10 3.84 -9.87 -2.05
N LYS A 11 3.56 -11.14 -1.79
CA LYS A 11 4.07 -12.24 -2.62
C LYS A 11 3.03 -12.57 -3.67
N ALA A 12 3.41 -12.46 -4.93
CA ALA A 12 2.51 -12.74 -6.05
C ALA A 12 3.16 -13.69 -7.06
N HIS A 13 2.34 -14.52 -7.67
CA HIS A 13 2.72 -15.33 -8.81
C HIS A 13 2.84 -14.45 -10.05
N THR A 14 3.99 -14.55 -10.72
CA THR A 14 4.29 -13.88 -11.98
C THR A 14 4.65 -14.93 -13.04
N PHE A 15 4.77 -14.50 -14.30
CA PHE A 15 5.24 -15.37 -15.39
C PHE A 15 6.68 -15.88 -15.18
N GLU A 16 7.48 -15.22 -14.34
CA GLU A 16 8.84 -15.62 -13.97
C GLU A 16 8.89 -16.39 -12.62
N GLY A 17 7.73 -16.77 -12.08
CA GLY A 17 7.62 -17.41 -10.76
C GLY A 17 7.12 -16.46 -9.66
N ILE A 18 7.26 -16.88 -8.40
CA ILE A 18 6.82 -16.10 -7.24
C ILE A 18 7.81 -14.93 -7.02
N LYS A 19 7.29 -13.71 -6.94
CA LYS A 19 8.07 -12.50 -6.65
C LYS A 19 7.51 -11.72 -5.47
N ASP A 20 8.40 -11.00 -4.80
CA ASP A 20 8.06 -10.03 -3.77
C ASP A 20 7.82 -8.65 -4.41
N PHE A 21 6.70 -8.04 -4.06
CA PHE A 21 6.31 -6.67 -4.41
C PHE A 21 6.05 -5.88 -3.13
N GLY A 22 6.04 -4.56 -3.25
CA GLY A 22 5.66 -3.67 -2.17
C GLY A 22 6.56 -2.46 -2.07
N PHE A 23 6.52 -1.81 -0.91
CA PHE A 23 7.29 -0.60 -0.66
C PHE A 23 7.58 -0.44 0.83
N LEU A 24 8.58 0.38 1.12
CA LEU A 24 8.86 0.91 2.44
C LEU A 24 8.79 2.43 2.33
N PHE A 25 7.94 3.05 3.14
CA PHE A 25 7.89 4.50 3.26
C PHE A 25 8.32 4.87 4.68
N GLU A 26 9.43 5.60 4.78
CA GLU A 26 9.98 6.08 6.05
C GLU A 26 9.53 7.53 6.29
N PHE A 27 9.06 7.81 7.50
CA PHE A 27 8.69 9.15 7.92
C PHE A 27 9.82 9.76 8.73
N ARG A 28 9.99 11.07 8.57
CA ARG A 28 10.94 11.88 9.32
C ARG A 28 10.20 12.83 10.25
N GLU A 29 10.92 13.38 11.24
CA GLU A 29 10.39 14.45 12.05
C GLU A 29 10.02 15.68 11.19
N GLY A 30 8.97 16.40 11.59
CA GLY A 30 8.45 17.54 10.85
C GLY A 30 7.46 17.16 9.75
N LEU A 31 7.54 17.86 8.61
CA LEU A 31 6.59 17.72 7.50
C LEU A 31 7.09 16.72 6.47
N ASN A 32 6.31 15.67 6.24
CA ASN A 32 6.53 14.72 5.15
C ASN A 32 5.54 15.02 4.02
N VAL A 33 6.05 15.36 2.83
CA VAL A 33 5.22 15.68 1.65
C VAL A 33 5.21 14.47 0.70
N LEU A 34 4.04 13.85 0.54
CA LEU A 34 3.85 12.77 -0.42
C LEU A 34 3.39 13.35 -1.77
N THR A 35 4.32 13.44 -2.72
CA THR A 35 4.08 13.95 -4.08
C THR A 35 4.18 12.85 -5.14
N GLY A 36 3.54 13.05 -6.28
CA GLY A 36 3.53 12.13 -7.43
C GLY A 36 2.21 12.14 -8.18
N ASP A 37 2.18 11.55 -9.36
CA ASP A 37 1.03 11.57 -10.26
C ASP A 37 -0.18 10.79 -9.72
N ASN A 38 -1.37 11.06 -10.26
CA ASN A 38 -2.54 10.25 -9.95
C ASN A 38 -2.25 8.77 -10.20
N SER A 39 -2.76 7.92 -9.32
CA SER A 39 -2.51 6.47 -9.34
C SER A 39 -1.07 6.03 -9.01
N SER A 40 -0.19 6.92 -8.55
CA SER A 40 1.17 6.56 -8.10
C SER A 40 1.25 5.84 -6.75
N GLY A 41 0.13 5.64 -6.05
CA GLY A 41 0.08 4.94 -4.75
C GLY A 41 0.12 5.84 -3.50
N LYS A 42 0.09 7.18 -3.64
CA LYS A 42 0.06 8.12 -2.49
C LYS A 42 -1.06 7.79 -1.49
N SER A 43 -2.29 7.65 -1.96
CA SER A 43 -3.44 7.30 -1.12
C SER A 43 -3.33 5.89 -0.53
N THR A 44 -2.61 4.99 -1.20
CA THR A 44 -2.32 3.64 -0.69
C THR A 44 -1.41 3.68 0.53
N VAL A 45 -0.42 4.58 0.57
CA VAL A 45 0.41 4.77 1.77
C VAL A 45 -0.46 5.17 2.98
N LEU A 46 -1.36 6.15 2.77
CA LEU A 46 -2.30 6.61 3.80
C LEU A 46 -3.26 5.50 4.26
N SER A 47 -3.86 4.76 3.33
CA SER A 47 -4.81 3.69 3.70
C SER A 47 -4.12 2.53 4.44
N CYS A 48 -2.86 2.21 4.11
CA CYS A 48 -2.07 1.24 4.87
C CYS A 48 -1.83 1.71 6.30
N ILE A 49 -1.53 2.99 6.51
CA ILE A 49 -1.39 3.56 7.86
C ILE A 49 -2.70 3.42 8.64
N TYR A 50 -3.83 3.85 8.07
CA TYR A 50 -5.11 3.74 8.75
C TYR A 50 -5.47 2.29 9.09
N TYR A 51 -5.25 1.37 8.14
CA TYR A 51 -5.52 -0.05 8.34
C TYR A 51 -4.64 -0.66 9.45
N CYS A 52 -3.34 -0.37 9.47
CA CYS A 52 -2.44 -0.84 10.54
C CYS A 52 -2.84 -0.35 11.93
N LEU A 53 -3.56 0.77 12.01
CA LEU A 53 -4.03 1.38 13.26
C LEU A 53 -5.46 0.99 13.64
N GLY A 54 -6.16 0.21 12.80
CA GLY A 54 -7.58 -0.10 12.99
C GLY A 54 -8.50 1.12 12.80
N LEU A 55 -8.04 2.12 12.04
CA LEU A 55 -8.72 3.40 11.80
C LEU A 55 -9.38 3.48 10.41
N GLU A 56 -9.53 2.36 9.70
CA GLU A 56 -10.05 2.34 8.34
C GLU A 56 -11.48 2.89 8.19
N GLN A 57 -12.28 2.90 9.26
CA GLN A 57 -13.61 3.52 9.24
C GLN A 57 -13.55 5.04 8.99
N LEU A 58 -12.43 5.71 9.35
CA LEU A 58 -12.26 7.15 9.13
C LEU A 58 -12.18 7.52 7.65
N ILE A 59 -11.75 6.57 6.80
CA ILE A 59 -11.71 6.73 5.35
C ILE A 59 -12.95 6.11 4.67
N GLY A 60 -13.99 5.79 5.44
CA GLY A 60 -15.28 5.32 4.93
C GLY A 60 -15.28 3.88 4.40
N SER A 61 -14.29 3.07 4.77
CA SER A 61 -14.20 1.66 4.37
C SER A 61 -14.06 0.73 5.58
N LYS A 62 -14.08 -0.59 5.38
CA LYS A 62 -14.00 -1.59 6.45
C LYS A 62 -13.19 -2.82 6.05
N GLY A 63 -12.29 -3.26 6.94
CA GLY A 63 -11.47 -4.44 6.72
C GLY A 63 -10.60 -4.31 5.47
N VAL A 64 -10.37 -5.43 4.76
CA VAL A 64 -9.48 -5.49 3.60
C VAL A 64 -9.91 -4.57 2.45
N ASN A 65 -11.20 -4.22 2.37
CA ASN A 65 -11.72 -3.30 1.36
C ASN A 65 -11.26 -1.85 1.57
N ALA A 66 -10.62 -1.54 2.70
CA ALA A 66 -9.96 -0.25 2.93
C ALA A 66 -8.60 -0.16 2.23
N LEU A 67 -8.01 -1.30 1.87
CA LEU A 67 -6.77 -1.38 1.15
C LEU A 67 -7.02 -1.36 -0.37
N SER A 68 -6.01 -0.90 -1.12
CA SER A 68 -6.05 -0.98 -2.59
C SER A 68 -6.23 -2.44 -3.04
N PRO A 69 -6.97 -2.72 -4.13
CA PRO A 69 -7.06 -4.05 -4.72
C PRO A 69 -5.70 -4.70 -5.01
N ALA A 70 -4.69 -3.88 -5.35
CA ALA A 70 -3.31 -4.34 -5.54
C ALA A 70 -2.67 -4.99 -4.30
N LEU A 71 -3.26 -4.81 -3.11
CA LEU A 71 -2.74 -5.36 -1.86
C LEU A 71 -3.45 -6.64 -1.41
N HIS A 72 -4.62 -6.97 -1.97
CA HIS A 72 -5.43 -8.08 -1.46
C HIS A 72 -6.19 -8.88 -2.54
N GLN A 73 -6.10 -8.49 -3.82
CA GLN A 73 -6.74 -9.20 -4.93
C GLN A 73 -5.73 -9.53 -6.03
N ALA A 74 -5.21 -8.50 -6.70
CA ALA A 74 -4.38 -8.64 -7.89
C ALA A 74 -3.60 -7.35 -8.14
N LEU A 75 -2.33 -7.46 -8.50
CA LEU A 75 -1.49 -6.33 -8.90
C LEU A 75 -1.06 -6.45 -10.36
N MET A 76 -0.85 -5.32 -11.04
CA MET A 76 -0.31 -5.31 -12.40
C MET A 76 1.19 -5.02 -12.37
N ALA A 77 1.99 -5.92 -12.93
CA ALA A 77 3.43 -5.76 -13.08
C ALA A 77 3.85 -6.08 -14.52
N ASN A 78 4.55 -5.15 -15.17
CA ASN A 78 5.04 -5.30 -16.54
C ASN A 78 3.96 -5.70 -17.58
N GLY A 79 2.72 -5.22 -17.39
CA GLY A 79 1.58 -5.54 -18.26
C GLY A 79 0.87 -6.86 -17.96
N TYR A 80 1.30 -7.60 -16.92
CA TYR A 80 0.69 -8.86 -16.49
C TYR A 80 -0.03 -8.68 -15.16
N THR A 81 -1.15 -9.37 -15.00
CA THR A 81 -1.82 -9.52 -13.71
C THR A 81 -1.08 -10.55 -12.87
N CYS A 82 -0.76 -10.21 -11.63
CA CYS A 82 -0.10 -11.05 -10.64
C CYS A 82 -1.02 -11.21 -9.43
N ASN A 83 -1.20 -12.45 -8.96
CA ASN A 83 -2.09 -12.82 -7.86
C ASN A 83 -1.34 -13.60 -6.78
#